data_AF-A0A973DDW2-F1
#
_entry.id   AF-A0A973DDW2-F1
#
_cell.length_a   1.000
_cell.length_b   1.000
_cell.length_c   1.000
_cell.angle_alpha   90.00
_cell.angle_beta   90.00
_cell.angle_gamma   90.00
#
_symmetry.space_group_name_H-M   'P 1'
#
loop_
_entity.id
_entity.type
_entity.pdbx_description
1 polymer ?
#
loop_
_entity_poly.entity_id
_entity_poly.type
_entity_poly.pdbx_seq_one_letter_code
_entity_poly.pdbx_strand_id
1 'polypeptide(L)' 'MTEHQNVDNAEIAKFEAIAERWWDRDGEFKPLHEINPLRLDFVADKVGGLFDKETLDVGCG' A
#
# COMPACT_ATOMS: atom_id res chain seq x y z
N MET A 1 -10.61 -3.68 30.16
CA MET A 1 -10.44 -2.64 29.14
C MET A 1 -11.19 -3.14 27.92
N THR A 2 -12.24 -2.47 27.48
CA THR A 2 -12.87 -2.79 26.20
C THR A 2 -11.91 -2.38 25.10
N GLU A 3 -11.39 -3.35 24.36
CA GLU A 3 -10.56 -3.16 23.17
C GLU A 3 -11.35 -2.30 22.17
N HIS A 4 -10.89 -1.08 21.95
CA HIS A 4 -11.36 -0.28 20.84
C HIS A 4 -10.59 -0.75 19.60
N GLN A 5 -11.22 -1.55 18.74
CA GLN A 5 -10.58 -1.94 17.48
C GLN A 5 -10.39 -0.68 16.61
N ASN A 6 -9.15 -0.41 16.22
CA ASN A 6 -8.80 0.69 15.32
C ASN A 6 -8.95 0.23 13.86
N VAL A 7 -10.17 -0.13 13.48
CA VAL A 7 -10.49 -0.67 12.16
C VAL A 7 -11.86 -0.17 11.70
N ASP A 8 -11.97 0.17 10.43
CA ASP A 8 -13.24 0.42 9.76
C ASP A 8 -13.51 -0.69 8.76
N ASN A 9 -14.46 -1.57 9.10
CA ASN A 9 -14.83 -2.70 8.25
C ASN A 9 -15.46 -2.28 6.92
N ALA A 10 -16.08 -1.09 6.86
CA ALA A 10 -16.67 -0.60 5.63
C ALA A 10 -15.59 -0.17 4.62
N GLU A 11 -14.46 0.37 5.10
CA GLU A 11 -13.32 0.68 4.24
C GLU A 11 -12.63 -0.60 3.74
N ILE A 12 -12.44 -1.60 4.61
CA ILE A 12 -11.89 -2.91 4.20
C ILE A 12 -12.74 -3.53 3.08
N ALA A 13 -14.07 -3.58 3.25
CA ALA A 13 -14.97 -4.16 2.26
C ALA A 13 -14.91 -3.44 0.91
N LYS A 14 -14.66 -2.11 0.88
CA LYS A 14 -14.48 -1.37 -0.37
C LYS A 14 -13.23 -1.82 -1.13
N PHE A 15 -12.11 -2.02 -0.44
CA PHE A 15 -10.87 -2.49 -1.06
C PHE A 15 -10.99 -3.97 -1.51
N GLU A 16 -11.58 -4.82 -0.67
CA GLU A 16 -11.84 -6.24 -1.02
C GLU A 16 -12.66 -6.37 -2.31
N ALA A 17 -13.69 -5.54 -2.49
CA ALA A 17 -14.56 -5.57 -3.66
C ALA A 17 -13.84 -5.26 -4.99
N ILE A 18 -12.66 -4.65 -4.96
CA ILE A 18 -11.87 -4.30 -6.15
C ILE A 18 -10.48 -4.98 -6.17
N ALA A 19 -10.18 -5.85 -5.21
CA ALA A 19 -8.86 -6.47 -5.03
C ALA A 19 -8.42 -7.33 -6.23
N GLU A 20 -9.36 -8.00 -6.91
CA GLU A 20 -9.05 -8.81 -8.10
C GLU A 20 -8.40 -8.00 -9.23
N ARG A 21 -8.64 -6.68 -9.26
CA ARG A 21 -8.09 -5.75 -10.26
C ARG A 21 -6.86 -4.99 -9.77
N TRP A 22 -6.31 -5.35 -8.61
CA TRP A 22 -5.16 -4.65 -8.01
C TRP A 22 -3.98 -4.48 -8.97
N TRP A 23 -3.70 -5.49 -9.79
CA TRP A 23 -2.58 -5.51 -10.74
C TRP A 23 -2.94 -5.07 -12.16
N ASP A 24 -4.19 -4.65 -12.41
CA ASP A 24 -4.59 -4.05 -13.69
C ASP A 24 -3.94 -2.66 -13.81
N ARG A 25 -2.98 -2.54 -14.74
CA ARG A 25 -2.23 -1.30 -14.97
C ARG A 25 -3.08 -0.17 -15.55
N ASP A 26 -4.24 -0.49 -16.11
CA ASP A 26 -5.20 0.48 -16.64
C ASP A 26 -6.50 0.55 -15.82
N GLY A 27 -6.55 -0.14 -14.67
CA GLY A 27 -7.70 -0.19 -13.77
C GLY A 27 -7.70 0.88 -12.66
N GLU A 28 -8.48 0.65 -11.61
CA GLU A 28 -8.69 1.58 -10.48
C GLU A 28 -7.40 1.95 -9.76
N PHE A 29 -6.41 1.05 -9.76
CA PHE A 29 -5.12 1.23 -9.09
C PHE A 29 -4.02 1.77 -10.01
N LYS A 30 -4.33 2.13 -11.27
CA LYS A 30 -3.39 2.77 -12.19
C LYS A 30 -2.55 3.89 -11.56
N PRO A 31 -3.12 4.84 -10.78
CA PRO A 31 -2.32 5.88 -10.13
C PRO A 31 -1.27 5.33 -9.16
N LEU A 32 -1.56 4.23 -8.44
CA LEU A 32 -0.60 3.59 -7.53
C LEU A 32 0.54 2.90 -8.29
N HIS A 33 0.25 2.32 -9.45
CA HIS A 33 1.29 1.74 -10.31
C HIS A 33 2.20 2.81 -10.90
N GLU A 34 1.62 3.90 -11.38
CA GLU A 34 2.37 5.02 -11.99
C GLU A 34 3.24 5.76 -10.95
N ILE A 35 2.75 5.95 -9.72
CA ILE A 35 3.51 6.61 -8.66
C ILE A 35 4.58 5.71 -8.03
N ASN A 36 4.50 4.38 -8.20
CA ASN A 36 5.36 3.44 -7.48
C ASN A 36 6.87 3.69 -7.68
N PRO A 37 7.39 3.91 -8.90
CA PRO A 37 8.81 4.22 -9.09
C PRO A 37 9.23 5.49 -8.34
N LEU A 38 8.44 6.56 -8.43
CA LEU A 38 8.74 7.84 -7.77
C LEU A 38 8.80 7.70 -6.23
N ARG A 39 7.83 7.02 -5.62
CA ARG A 39 7.81 6.83 -4.16
C ARG A 39 8.89 5.87 -3.69
N LEU A 40 9.20 4.82 -4.47
CA LEU A 40 10.25 3.87 -4.14
C LEU A 40 11.61 4.56 -4.16
N ASP A 41 11.89 5.36 -5.19
CA ASP A 41 13.11 6.16 -5.30
C ASP A 41 13.20 7.16 -4.13
N PHE A 42 12.12 7.86 -3.81
CA PHE A 42 12.08 8.76 -2.65
C PHE A 42 12.44 8.04 -1.35
N VAL A 43 11.83 6.87 -1.07
CA VAL A 43 12.13 6.11 0.15
C VAL A 43 13.59 5.67 0.16
N ALA A 44 14.07 5.08 -0.95
CA ALA A 44 15.45 4.63 -1.08
C ALA A 44 16.44 5.77 -0.86
N ASP A 45 16.21 6.94 -1.45
CA ASP A 45 17.04 8.14 -1.27
C ASP A 45 17.03 8.62 0.18
N LYS A 46 15.86 8.63 0.83
CA LYS A 46 15.73 9.11 2.21
C LYS A 46 16.39 8.21 3.24
N VAL A 47 16.40 6.90 3.00
CA VAL A 47 17.01 5.97 3.94
C VAL A 47 18.44 5.59 3.56
N GLY A 48 18.93 5.91 2.35
CA GLY A 48 20.25 5.52 1.86
C GLY A 48 20.29 4.07 1.36
N GLY A 49 19.34 3.70 0.50
CA GLY A 49 19.15 2.36 -0.04
C GLY A 49 18.27 1.46 0.85
N LEU A 50 17.76 0.37 0.26
CA LEU A 50 16.86 -0.60 0.93
C LEU A 50 17.50 -1.97 1.19
N PHE A 51 18.67 -2.24 0.62
CA PHE A 51 19.36 -3.53 0.76
C PHE A 51 19.68 -3.83 2.23
N ASP A 52 19.40 -5.06 2.66
CA ASP A 52 19.57 -5.57 4.03
C ASP A 52 18.84 -4.77 5.14
N LYS A 53 17.79 -4.01 4.77
CA LYS A 53 16.96 -3.32 5.77
C LYS A 53 15.71 -4.10 6.12
N GLU A 54 15.47 -4.22 7.42
CA GLU A 54 14.19 -4.64 7.94
C GLU A 54 13.14 -3.57 7.63
N THR A 55 12.11 -3.93 6.85
CA THR A 55 11.12 -3.00 6.32
C THR A 55 9.72 -3.55 6.57
N LEU A 56 8.78 -2.67 6.94
CA LEU A 56 7.35 -2.98 7.09
C LEU A 56 6.54 -2.01 6.24
N ASP A 57 5.67 -2.54 5.38
CA ASP A 57 4.68 -1.76 4.62
C ASP A 57 3.29 -1.95 5.25
N VAL A 58 2.77 -0.89 5.85
CA VAL A 58 1.50 -0.93 6.60
C VAL A 58 0.34 -0.62 5.65
N GLY A 59 -0.55 -1.59 5.47
CA GLY A 59 -1.64 -1.48 4.50
C GLY A 59 -1.18 -1.72 3.06
N CYS A 60 -0.39 -2.78 2.87
CA CYS A 60 0.25 -3.11 1.59
C CYS A 60 -0.72 -3.55 0.47
N GLY A 61 -2.00 -3.74 0.79
CA GLY A 61 -3.05 -4.19 -0.12
C GLY A 61 -4.04 -5.12 0.58
#